data_AF-A0A8T5J5K6-F1
#
_entry.id   AF-A0A8T5J5K6-F1
#
_cell.length_a   1.000
_cell.length_b   1.000
_cell.length_c   1.000
_cell.angle_alpha   90.00
_cell.angle_beta   90.00
_cell.angle_gamma   90.00
#
_symmetry.space_group_name_H-M   'P 1'
#
loop_
_entity.id
_entity.type
_entity.pdbx_description
1 polymer ?
#
loop_
_entity_poly.entity_id
_entity_poly.type
_entity_poly.pdbx_seq_one_letter_code
_entity_poly.pdbx_strand_id
1 'polypeptide(L)' 'MSLRHSEDLLKRGFASMLQGGVIMDVVTPEQAAVAESAGAVSVMALERVPADIRKYGGVARTSHPDVIKGIIECTSIP' A
#
# COMPACT_ATOMS: atom_id res chain seq x y z
N MET A 1 -27.30 -13.53 -12.12
CA MET A 1 -26.53 -13.75 -10.87
C MET A 1 -25.06 -14.15 -11.10
N SER A 2 -24.62 -14.38 -12.35
CA SER A 2 -23.27 -14.88 -12.70
C SER A 2 -22.11 -13.85 -12.53
N LEU A 3 -22.34 -12.57 -12.82
CA LEU A 3 -21.27 -11.54 -12.82
C LEU A 3 -20.55 -11.34 -11.47
N ARG A 4 -21.26 -11.56 -10.34
CA ARG A 4 -20.67 -11.43 -8.99
C ARG A 4 -19.60 -12.49 -8.69
N HIS A 5 -19.69 -13.66 -9.33
CA HIS A 5 -18.74 -14.74 -9.07
C HIS A 5 -17.38 -14.47 -9.73
N SER A 6 -17.38 -13.96 -10.96
CA SER A 6 -16.15 -13.69 -11.72
C SER A 6 -15.34 -12.53 -11.12
N GLU A 7 -15.99 -11.44 -10.68
CA GLU A 7 -15.31 -10.31 -10.03
C GLU A 7 -14.63 -10.69 -8.71
N ASP A 8 -15.30 -11.53 -7.91
CA ASP A 8 -14.76 -12.02 -6.63
C ASP A 8 -13.54 -12.91 -6.84
N LEU A 9 -13.58 -13.79 -7.85
CA LEU A 9 -12.44 -14.64 -8.20
C LEU A 9 -11.24 -13.81 -8.64
N LEU A 10 -11.44 -12.75 -9.42
CA LEU A 10 -10.37 -11.84 -9.85
C LEU A 10 -9.72 -11.12 -8.67
N LYS A 11 -10.53 -10.54 -7.77
CA LYS A 11 -10.04 -9.85 -6.57
C LYS A 11 -9.26 -10.78 -5.65
N ARG A 12 -9.75 -12.00 -5.45
CA ARG A 12 -9.04 -13.03 -4.67
C ARG A 12 -7.75 -13.47 -5.36
N GLY A 13 -7.76 -13.64 -6.67
CA GLY A 13 -6.58 -13.97 -7.46
C GLY A 13 -5.47 -12.93 -7.31
N PHE A 14 -5.81 -11.65 -7.37
CA PHE A 14 -4.86 -10.56 -7.10
C PHE A 14 -4.26 -10.65 -5.69
N ALA A 15 -5.09 -10.85 -4.66
CA ALA A 15 -4.61 -11.01 -3.29
C ALA A 15 -3.66 -12.21 -3.11
N SER A 16 -3.91 -13.32 -3.82
CA SER A 16 -3.03 -14.50 -3.79
C SER A 16 -1.64 -14.25 -4.37
N MET A 17 -1.46 -13.26 -5.27
CA MET A 17 -0.15 -12.91 -5.83
C MET A 17 0.79 -12.29 -4.78
N LEU A 18 0.25 -11.72 -3.70
CA LEU A 18 1.01 -11.11 -2.62
C LEU A 18 1.35 -12.11 -1.50
N GLN A 19 0.93 -13.37 -1.62
CA GLN A 19 1.11 -14.38 -0.57
C GLN A 19 2.59 -14.70 -0.35
N GLY A 20 3.01 -14.74 0.92
CA GLY A 20 4.39 -15.05 1.32
C GLY A 20 5.35 -13.85 1.28
N GLY A 21 4.86 -12.67 0.88
CA GLY A 21 5.61 -11.43 0.91
C GLY A 21 5.36 -10.56 2.12
N VAL A 22 6.02 -9.39 2.14
CA VAL A 22 5.82 -8.33 3.14
C VAL A 22 5.30 -7.08 2.44
N ILE A 23 4.26 -6.47 3.03
CA ILE A 23 3.75 -5.14 2.62
C ILE A 23 4.31 -4.12 3.60
N MET A 24 4.93 -3.05 3.11
CA MET A 24 5.60 -2.05 3.95
C MET A 24 4.86 -0.70 3.97
N ASP A 25 4.64 -0.16 5.17
CA ASP A 25 4.14 1.20 5.36
C ASP A 25 5.22 2.22 4.97
N VAL A 26 4.88 3.15 4.07
CA VAL A 26 5.80 4.19 3.58
C VAL A 26 5.11 5.56 3.55
N VAL A 27 5.88 6.61 3.84
CA VAL A 27 5.38 8.01 3.87
C VAL A 27 6.02 8.92 2.84
N THR A 28 6.99 8.42 2.07
CA THR A 28 7.72 9.17 1.05
C THR A 28 8.08 8.26 -0.13
N PRO A 29 8.24 8.80 -1.36
CA PRO A 29 8.71 8.03 -2.51
C PRO A 29 10.05 7.33 -2.27
N GLU A 30 10.97 7.96 -1.55
CA GLU A 30 12.28 7.39 -1.23
C GLU A 30 12.15 6.14 -0.34
N GLN A 31 11.25 6.16 0.64
CA GLN A 31 10.96 4.97 1.44
C GLN A 31 10.34 3.85 0.60
N ALA A 32 9.49 4.19 -0.38
CA ALA A 32 8.90 3.23 -1.30
C ALA A 32 9.97 2.53 -2.15
N ALA A 33 10.92 3.29 -2.70
CA ALA A 33 12.05 2.72 -3.45
C ALA A 33 12.94 1.81 -2.59
N VAL A 34 13.18 2.19 -1.32
CA VAL A 34 13.91 1.35 -0.36
C VAL A 34 13.15 0.07 -0.04
N ALA A 35 11.83 0.15 0.16
CA ALA A 35 10.99 -1.02 0.44
C ALA A 35 11.00 -2.01 -0.73
N GLU A 36 10.87 -1.54 -1.96
CA GLU A 36 10.99 -2.35 -3.17
C GLU A 36 12.37 -3.02 -3.27
N SER A 37 13.44 -2.25 -3.06
CA SER A 37 14.82 -2.77 -3.07
C SER A 37 15.07 -3.81 -1.97
N ALA A 38 14.35 -3.72 -0.84
CA ALA A 38 14.42 -4.68 0.26
C ALA A 38 13.60 -5.96 0.01
N GLY A 39 12.89 -6.05 -1.12
CA GLY A 39 12.08 -7.22 -1.49
C GLY A 39 10.65 -7.19 -0.97
N ALA A 40 10.10 -6.01 -0.66
CA ALA A 40 8.67 -5.89 -0.42
C ALA A 40 7.87 -6.32 -1.65
N VAL A 41 6.73 -6.99 -1.45
CA VAL A 41 5.84 -7.37 -2.55
C VAL A 41 4.83 -6.29 -2.89
N SER A 42 4.64 -5.32 -1.97
CA SER A 42 3.76 -4.17 -2.12
C SER A 42 4.08 -3.11 -1.05
N VAL A 43 3.63 -1.87 -1.26
CA VAL A 43 3.75 -0.75 -0.30
C VAL A 43 2.39 -0.19 0.10
N MET A 44 2.31 0.33 1.33
CA MET A 44 1.14 1.02 1.86
C MET A 44 1.45 2.52 2.00
N ALA A 45 0.85 3.35 1.15
CA ALA A 45 1.08 4.78 1.10
C ALA A 45 0.32 5.55 2.19
N LEU A 46 1.05 6.15 3.12
CA LEU A 46 0.50 6.85 4.29
C LEU A 46 1.06 8.28 4.36
N GLU A 47 0.29 9.24 4.89
CA GLU A 47 0.89 10.53 5.29
C GLU A 47 1.73 10.43 6.57
N ARG A 48 1.35 9.51 7.46
CA ARG A 48 1.98 9.28 8.76
C ARG A 48 1.85 7.82 9.14
N VAL A 49 2.90 7.26 9.73
CA VAL A 49 2.92 5.88 10.22
C VAL A 49 1.97 5.76 11.43
N PRO A 50 1.25 4.63 11.63
CA PRO A 50 0.29 4.47 12.71
C PRO A 50 0.87 4.71 14.12
N ALA A 51 2.16 4.45 14.32
CA ALA A 51 2.86 4.73 15.58
C ALA A 51 2.90 6.23 15.89
N ASP A 52 3.15 7.08 14.90
CA ASP A 52 3.20 8.53 15.07
C ASP A 52 1.81 9.09 15.35
N ILE A 53 0.77 8.59 14.67
CA ILE A 53 -0.62 8.99 14.92
C ILE A 53 -0.98 8.74 16.39
N ARG A 54 -0.60 7.58 16.94
CA ARG A 54 -0.85 7.27 18.36
C ARG A 54 -0.05 8.16 19.32
N LYS A 55 1.18 8.52 18.95
CA LYS A 55 2.07 9.33 19.80
C LYS A 55 1.64 10.79 19.89
N TYR A 56 1.32 11.42 18.76
CA TYR A 56 1.00 12.84 18.69
C TYR A 56 -0.50 13.11 18.94
N GLY A 57 -1.33 12.08 18.91
CA GLY A 57 -2.79 12.22 18.94
C GLY A 57 -3.33 12.84 17.64
N GLY A 58 -4.66 12.84 17.51
CA GLY A 58 -5.36 13.41 16.36
C GLY A 58 -6.24 12.42 15.62
N VAL A 59 -6.87 12.88 14.55
CA VAL A 59 -7.81 12.10 13.73
C VAL A 59 -7.10 11.61 12.47
N ALA A 60 -6.96 10.29 12.33
CA ALA A 60 -6.46 9.68 11.11
C ALA A 60 -7.51 9.77 9.99
N ARG A 61 -7.08 10.16 8.79
CA ARG A 61 -7.89 10.16 7.56
C ARG A 61 -7.09 9.48 6.45
N THR A 62 -7.71 9.33 5.28
CA THR A 62 -6.99 8.93 4.07
C THR A 62 -5.89 9.94 3.73
N SER A 63 -4.76 9.43 3.23
CA SER A 63 -3.67 10.25 2.69
C SER A 63 -4.15 11.09 1.51
N HIS A 64 -3.57 12.27 1.31
CA HIS A 64 -3.82 13.10 0.15
C HIS A 64 -3.47 12.34 -1.15
N PRO A 65 -4.27 12.45 -2.22
CA PRO A 65 -4.02 11.74 -3.48
C PRO A 65 -2.63 12.01 -4.07
N ASP A 66 -2.05 13.19 -3.86
CA ASP A 66 -0.72 13.53 -4.37
C ASP A 66 0.40 12.72 -3.69
N VAL A 67 0.26 12.42 -2.39
CA VAL A 67 1.20 11.54 -1.66
C VAL A 67 1.13 10.14 -2.25
N ILE A 68 -0.08 9.64 -2.49
CA ILE A 68 -0.30 8.31 -3.05
C ILE A 68 0.28 8.22 -4.47
N LYS A 69 0.01 9.22 -5.32
CA LYS A 69 0.53 9.27 -6.69
C LYS A 69 2.06 9.31 -6.74
N GLY A 70 2.69 10.13 -5.91
CA GLY A 70 4.16 10.20 -5.86
C GLY A 70 4.81 8.87 -5.47
N ILE A 71 4.15 8.07 -4.63
CA ILE A 71 4.62 6.73 -4.27
C ILE A 71 4.41 5.76 -5.43
N ILE A 72 3.23 5.74 -6.05
CA ILE A 72 2.92 4.87 -7.21
C ILE A 72 3.89 5.13 -8.38
N GLU A 73 4.22 6.39 -8.65
CA GLU A 73 5.14 6.76 -9.73
C GLU A 73 6.60 6.35 -9.46
N CYS A 74 6.95 6.05 -8.21
CA CYS A 74 8.31 5.72 -7.81
C CYS A 74 8.62 4.22 -7.76
N THR A 75 7.60 3.35 -7.67
CA THR A 75 7.79 1.90 -7.50
C THR A 75 7.13 1.08 -8.60
N SER A 76 7.65 -0.12 -8.87
CA SER A 76 7.02 -1.06 -9.81
C SER A 76 6.10 -2.09 -9.14
N ILE A 77 6.23 -2.24 -7.82
CA ILE A 77 5.38 -3.09 -6.99
C ILE A 77 4.05 -2.40 -6.63
N PRO A 78 2.97 -3.17 -6.37
CA PRO A 78 1.67 -2.65 -5.98
C PRO A 78 1.66 -1.76 -4.73
#